data_AF-A0A150J5X1-F1
#
_entry.id   AF-A0A150J5X1-F1
#
_cell.length_a   1.000
_cell.length_b   1.000
_cell.length_c   1.000
_cell.angle_alpha   90.00
_cell.angle_beta   90.00
_cell.angle_gamma   90.00
#
_symmetry.space_group_name_H-M   'P 1'
#
loop_
_entity.id
_entity.type
_entity.pdbx_description
1 polymer ?
#
loop_
_entity_poly.entity_id
_entity_poly.type
_entity_poly.pdbx_seq_one_letter_code
_entity_poly.pdbx_strand_id
1 'polypeptide(L)' 'MAKTKNWIANAIKKPGALHKQLGVPADKRIPAAKLDKASKAGGKLGQRARLAKTLKKMK' A
#
# COMPACT_ATOMS: atom_id res chain seq x y z
N MET A 1 9.91 17.52 13.68
CA MET A 1 9.12 16.64 12.77
C MET A 1 9.17 15.21 13.28
N ALA A 2 8.14 14.75 13.99
CA ALA A 2 8.14 13.43 14.63
C ALA A 2 8.21 12.31 13.59
N LYS A 3 9.33 11.59 13.54
CA LYS A 3 9.45 10.29 12.85
C LYS A 3 8.29 9.44 13.34
N THR A 4 7.36 9.11 12.44
CA THR A 4 6.16 8.34 12.77
C THR A 4 6.60 6.96 13.22
N LYS A 5 6.83 6.83 14.54
CA LYS A 5 7.45 5.65 15.17
C LYS A 5 6.69 4.35 14.85
N ASN A 6 5.44 4.47 14.38
CA ASN A 6 4.57 3.37 13.97
C ASN A 6 3.77 3.68 12.70
N TRP A 7 4.40 4.18 11.63
CA TRP A 7 3.69 4.52 10.38
C TRP A 7 2.98 3.31 9.77
N ILE A 8 3.58 2.12 9.90
CA ILE A 8 3.03 0.85 9.43
C ILE A 8 1.74 0.52 10.18
N ALA A 9 1.73 0.62 11.51
CA ALA A 9 0.53 0.34 12.32
C ALA A 9 -0.63 1.28 11.95
N ASN A 10 -0.33 2.57 11.73
CA ASN A 10 -1.35 3.54 11.30
C ASN A 10 -1.83 3.31 9.85
N ALA A 11 -0.98 2.74 9.00
CA ALA A 11 -1.34 2.40 7.63
C ALA A 11 -2.19 1.11 7.54
N ILE A 12 -1.92 0.12 8.40
CA ILE A 12 -2.70 -1.12 8.49
C ILE A 12 -4.11 -0.87 9.04
N LYS A 13 -4.30 0.14 9.92
CA LYS A 13 -5.64 0.57 10.41
C LYS A 13 -6.61 0.99 9.30
N LYS A 14 -6.13 1.23 8.06
CA LYS A 14 -6.97 1.51 6.89
C LYS A 14 -6.80 0.41 5.82
N PRO A 15 -7.28 -0.82 6.10
CA PRO A 15 -7.20 -1.91 5.13
C PRO A 15 -7.99 -1.54 3.86
N GLY A 16 -7.48 -1.95 2.70
CA GLY A 16 -8.14 -1.73 1.41
C GLY A 16 -8.05 -0.31 0.83
N ALA A 17 -7.34 0.63 1.46
CA ALA A 17 -7.17 1.98 0.90
C ALA A 17 -6.43 1.97 -0.46
N LEU A 18 -5.47 1.05 -0.63
CA LEU A 18 -4.76 0.84 -1.90
C LEU A 18 -5.68 0.24 -2.97
N HIS A 19 -6.50 -0.74 -2.58
CA HIS A 19 -7.52 -1.35 -3.42
C HIS A 19 -8.54 -0.35 -3.96
N LYS A 20 -9.08 0.50 -3.07
CA LYS A 20 -9.98 1.60 -3.45
C LYS A 20 -9.32 2.58 -4.44
N GLN A 21 -8.05 2.92 -4.23
CA GLN A 21 -7.32 3.83 -5.13
C GLN A 21 -7.00 3.22 -6.50
N LEU A 22 -6.83 1.89 -6.58
CA LEU A 22 -6.50 1.19 -7.82
C LEU A 22 -7.75 0.62 -8.53
N GLY A 23 -8.94 0.81 -7.94
CA GLY A 23 -10.19 0.21 -8.42
C GLY A 23 -10.16 -1.31 -8.42
N VAL A 24 -9.39 -1.92 -7.50
CA VAL A 24 -9.29 -3.38 -7.37
C VAL A 24 -10.12 -3.80 -6.15
N PRO A 25 -10.95 -4.85 -6.23
CA PRO A 25 -11.66 -5.36 -5.06
C PRO A 25 -10.69 -5.80 -3.96
N ALA A 26 -11.00 -5.50 -2.69
CA ALA A 26 -10.13 -5.80 -1.54
C ALA A 26 -9.78 -7.29 -1.42
N ASP A 27 -10.72 -8.16 -1.80
CA ASP A 27 -10.57 -9.63 -1.78
C ASP A 27 -9.73 -10.17 -2.94
N LYS A 28 -9.44 -9.34 -3.95
CA LYS A 28 -8.62 -9.74 -5.10
C LYS A 28 -7.17 -9.31 -4.92
N ARG A 29 -6.26 -10.17 -5.40
CA ARG A 29 -4.83 -9.84 -5.49
C ARG A 29 -4.65 -8.61 -6.39
N ILE A 30 -3.95 -7.61 -5.88
CA ILE A 30 -3.59 -6.43 -6.68
C ILE A 30 -2.64 -6.90 -7.79
N PRO A 31 -2.96 -6.63 -9.08
CA PRO A 31 -2.11 -7.00 -10.19
C PRO A 31 -0.70 -6.42 -10.03
N ALA A 32 0.34 -7.22 -10.27
CA ALA A 32 1.74 -6.80 -10.09
C ALA A 32 2.04 -5.52 -10.90
N ALA A 33 1.55 -5.43 -12.14
CA ALA A 33 1.72 -4.25 -12.99
C ALA A 33 1.11 -2.97 -12.37
N LYS A 34 -0.09 -3.05 -11.77
CA LYS A 34 -0.72 -1.90 -11.10
C LYS A 34 0.00 -1.55 -9.82
N LEU A 35 0.44 -2.55 -9.06
CA LEU A 35 1.16 -2.38 -7.82
C LEU A 35 2.54 -1.74 -8.06
N ASP A 36 3.24 -2.13 -9.12
CA ASP A 36 4.52 -1.53 -9.53
C ASP A 36 4.38 -0.08 -9.98
N LYS A 37 3.38 0.21 -10.83
CA LYS A 37 3.06 1.60 -11.21
C LYS A 37 2.73 2.45 -9.97
N ALA A 38 1.91 1.92 -9.07
CA ALA A 38 1.56 2.61 -7.83
C ALA A 38 2.79 2.81 -6.91
N SER A 39 3.68 1.81 -6.81
CA SER A 39 4.91 1.87 -6.00
C SER A 39 5.92 2.89 -6.54
N LYS A 40 5.86 3.20 -7.84
CA LYS A 40 6.67 4.25 -8.47
C LYS A 40 6.04 5.64 -8.29
N ALA A 41 4.74 5.71 -8.00
CA ALA A 41 4.08 6.98 -7.74
C ALA A 41 4.61 7.65 -6.45
N GLY A 42 4.52 8.99 -6.42
CA GLY A 42 4.78 9.79 -5.23
C GLY A 42 3.61 9.81 -4.23
N GLY A 43 3.82 10.44 -3.08
CA GLY A 43 2.77 10.70 -2.09
C GLY A 43 2.20 9.46 -1.39
N LYS A 44 0.98 9.59 -0.87
CA LYS A 44 0.30 8.56 -0.07
C LYS A 44 -0.01 7.28 -0.86
N LEU A 45 -0.24 7.38 -2.18
CA LEU A 45 -0.49 6.23 -3.04
C LEU A 45 0.77 5.35 -3.17
N GLY A 46 1.92 5.98 -3.42
CA GLY A 46 3.22 5.30 -3.45
C GLY A 46 3.61 4.64 -2.15
N GLN A 47 3.41 5.33 -1.03
CA GLN A 47 3.66 4.77 0.30
C GLN A 47 2.81 3.52 0.57
N ARG A 48 1.52 3.54 0.20
CA ARG A 48 0.62 2.38 0.33
C ARG A 48 1.05 1.21 -0.54
N ALA A 49 1.45 1.46 -1.78
CA ALA A 49 1.91 0.42 -2.69
C ALA A 49 3.24 -0.22 -2.23
N ARG A 50 4.19 0.59 -1.75
CA ARG A 50 5.44 0.07 -1.15
C ARG A 50 5.16 -0.77 0.08
N LEU A 51 4.26 -0.32 0.97
CA LEU A 51 3.83 -1.11 2.12
C LEU A 51 3.27 -2.47 1.69
N ALA A 52 2.38 -2.49 0.68
CA ALA A 52 1.83 -3.74 0.16
C ALA A 52 2.92 -4.69 -0.40
N LYS A 53 3.96 -4.15 -1.06
CA LYS A 53 5.13 -4.96 -1.47
C LYS A 53 5.87 -5.54 -0.28
N THR A 54 6.11 -4.74 0.76
CA THR A 54 6.81 -5.18 1.97
C THR A 54 6.01 -6.27 2.68
N LEU A 55 4.70 -6.09 2.85
CA LEU A 55 3.82 -7.09 3.45
C LEU A 55 3.77 -8.38 2.64
N LYS A 56 3.79 -8.30 1.30
CA LYS A 56 3.86 -9.49 0.43
C LYS A 56 5.17 -10.26 0.61
N LYS A 57 6.29 -9.59 0.92
CA LYS A 57 7.60 -10.21 1.13
C LYS A 57 7.80 -10.78 2.54
N MET A 58 6.97 -10.38 3.52
CA MET A 58 7.01 -10.87 4.90
C MET A 58 6.15 -12.13 5.12
N LYS A 59 5.48 -12.62 4.07
CA LYS A 59 4.67 -13.85 4.09
C LYS A 59 5.40 -14.99 3.41
#